data_AF-A0A9E1J1A9-F1
#
_entry.id   AF-A0A9E1J1A9-F1
#
_cell.length_a   1.000
_cell.length_b   1.000
_cell.length_c   1.000
_cell.angle_alpha   90.00
_cell.angle_beta   90.00
_cell.angle_gamma   90.00
#
_symmetry.space_group_name_H-M   'P 1'
#
loop_
_entity.id
_entity.type
_entity.pdbx_description
1 polymer ?
#
loop_
_entity_poly.entity_id
_entity_poly.type
_entity_poly.pdbx_seq_one_letter_code
_entity_poly.pdbx_strand_id
1 'polypeptide(L)'
;MNEDILKQHLGKIMFSIVGILGVSIVGLIIYISNASLTNTIEASKENAVSIIDQYKTLRGYYVKSIIKKVKGNDTGLKISYDHKTMKDGIPLPATLIHDMSELRWRTHLREPCLRERI
;
A
#
# COMPACT_ATOMS: atom_id res chain seq x y z
N MET A 1 53.30 18.32 32.10
CA MET A 1 53.51 18.29 30.64
C MET A 1 53.37 16.86 30.11
N ASN A 2 52.22 16.22 30.34
CA ASN A 2 51.94 14.84 29.87
C ASN A 2 50.42 14.66 29.62
N GLU A 3 49.60 15.37 30.40
CA GLU A 3 48.14 15.52 30.22
C GLU A 3 47.75 16.03 28.82
N ASP A 4 48.42 17.06 28.29
CA ASP A 4 48.06 17.66 26.99
C ASP A 4 48.39 16.74 25.81
N ILE A 5 49.49 16.00 25.91
CA ILE A 5 49.90 14.99 24.93
C ILE A 5 48.90 13.81 24.94
N LEU A 6 48.49 13.35 26.13
CA LEU A 6 47.50 12.28 26.27
C LEU A 6 46.14 12.67 25.68
N LYS A 7 45.64 13.89 25.95
CA LYS A 7 44.37 14.39 25.38
C LYS A 7 44.44 14.52 23.86
N GLN A 8 45.57 14.97 23.31
CA GLN A 8 45.76 15.08 21.87
C GLN A 8 45.77 13.72 21.16
N HIS A 9 46.36 12.69 21.77
CA HIS A 9 46.34 11.33 21.21
C HIS A 9 44.96 10.67 21.35
N LEU A 10 44.27 10.85 22.49
CA LEU A 10 42.90 10.34 22.68
C LEU A 10 41.91 10.92 21.67
N GLY A 11 41.97 12.24 21.41
CA GLY A 11 41.07 12.90 20.45
C GLY A 11 41.22 12.37 19.02
N LYS A 12 42.45 12.07 18.59
CA LYS A 12 42.71 11.48 17.26
C LYS A 12 42.11 10.07 17.11
N ILE A 13 42.17 9.26 18.16
CA ILE A 13 41.61 7.90 18.17
C ILE A 13 40.07 7.95 18.14
N MET A 14 39.47 8.86 18.91
CA MET A 14 38.02 9.08 18.91
C MET A 14 37.48 9.58 17.55
N PHE A 15 38.24 10.43 16.85
CA PHE A 15 37.86 10.85 15.51
C PHE A 15 37.94 9.69 14.49
N SER A 16 38.96 8.84 14.60
CA SER A 16 39.16 7.68 13.72
C SER A 16 38.07 6.61 13.89
N ILE A 17 37.70 6.28 15.14
CA ILE A 17 36.66 5.28 15.42
C ILE A 17 35.28 5.77 14.96
N VAL A 18 34.96 7.06 15.16
CA VAL A 18 33.71 7.65 14.68
C VAL A 18 33.68 7.70 13.16
N GLY A 19 34.82 7.99 12.52
CA GLY A 19 34.96 7.97 11.07
C GLY A 19 34.67 6.59 10.47
N ILE A 20 35.27 5.52 11.02
CA ILE A 20 35.07 4.16 10.52
C ILE A 20 33.61 3.69 10.69
N LEU A 21 32.99 4.05 11.81
CA LEU A 21 31.58 3.77 12.10
C LEU A 21 30.65 4.52 11.13
N GLY A 22 30.92 5.80 10.90
CA GLY A 22 30.16 6.63 9.95
C GLY A 22 30.22 6.07 8.53
N VAL A 23 31.40 5.69 8.04
CA VAL A 23 31.57 5.08 6.72
C VAL A 23 30.82 3.75 6.62
N SER A 24 30.86 2.93 7.68
CA SER A 24 30.14 1.65 7.72
C SER A 24 28.61 1.85 7.63
N ILE A 25 28.07 2.86 8.33
CA ILE A 25 26.65 3.21 8.27
C ILE A 25 26.26 3.69 6.87
N VAL A 26 27.07 4.58 6.27
CA VAL A 26 26.82 5.08 4.91
C VAL A 26 26.86 3.94 3.89
N GLY A 27 27.81 3.01 4.03
CA GLY A 27 27.89 1.81 3.19
C GLY A 27 26.62 0.94 3.27
N LEU A 28 26.09 0.74 4.48
CA LEU A 28 24.83 0.01 4.68
C LEU A 28 23.63 0.72 4.04
N ILE A 29 23.53 2.04 4.17
CA ILE A 29 22.44 2.83 3.57
C ILE A 29 22.42 2.69 2.04
N ILE A 30 23.61 2.75 1.41
CA ILE A 30 23.76 2.59 -0.04
C ILE A 30 23.42 1.15 -0.46
N TYR A 31 23.90 0.16 0.29
CA TYR A 31 23.60 -1.25 0.03
C TYR A 31 22.10 -1.56 0.07
N ILE A 32 21.41 -1.10 1.13
CA ILE A 32 19.96 -1.30 1.29
C ILE A 32 19.16 -0.54 0.22
N SER A 33 19.58 0.69 -0.13
CA SER A 33 18.90 1.47 -1.18
C SER A 33 18.99 0.80 -2.55
N ASN A 34 20.17 0.29 -2.93
CA ASN A 34 20.36 -0.39 -4.21
C ASN A 34 19.58 -1.70 -4.28
N ALA A 35 19.58 -2.49 -3.19
CA ALA A 35 18.79 -3.71 -3.11
C ALA A 35 17.27 -3.45 -3.07
N SER A 36 16.83 -2.32 -2.52
CA SER A 36 15.40 -1.98 -2.46
C SER A 36 14.80 -1.65 -3.82
N LEU A 37 15.58 -1.11 -4.77
CA LEU A 37 15.03 -0.63 -6.03
C LEU A 37 14.48 -1.77 -6.91
N THR A 38 15.25 -2.85 -7.05
CA THR A 38 14.83 -4.02 -7.83
C THR A 38 13.68 -4.76 -7.16
N ASN A 39 13.74 -4.91 -5.84
CA ASN A 39 12.70 -5.54 -5.05
C ASN A 39 11.39 -4.76 -5.10
N THR A 40 11.45 -3.42 -5.17
CA THR A 40 10.24 -2.58 -5.26
C THR A 40 9.53 -2.73 -6.59
N ILE A 41 10.26 -2.86 -7.69
CA ILE A 41 9.66 -3.06 -9.02
C ILE A 41 9.00 -4.43 -9.11
N GLU A 42 9.71 -5.48 -8.70
CA GLU A 42 9.19 -6.85 -8.69
C GLU A 42 8.01 -7.00 -7.73
N ALA A 43 8.13 -6.49 -6.50
CA ALA A 43 7.04 -6.49 -5.54
C ALA A 43 5.82 -5.72 -6.07
N SER A 44 6.01 -4.59 -6.75
CA SER A 44 4.90 -3.84 -7.35
C SER A 44 4.18 -4.64 -8.44
N LYS A 45 4.94 -5.37 -9.26
CA LYS A 45 4.39 -6.25 -10.30
C LYS A 45 3.61 -7.42 -9.69
N GLU A 46 4.20 -8.10 -8.70
CA GLU A 46 3.55 -9.21 -7.99
C GLU A 46 2.29 -8.74 -7.25
N ASN A 47 2.35 -7.58 -6.60
CA ASN A 47 1.20 -6.97 -5.94
C ASN A 47 0.08 -6.66 -6.96
N ALA A 48 0.40 -6.11 -8.12
CA ALA A 48 -0.58 -5.84 -9.16
C ALA A 48 -1.25 -7.13 -9.67
N VAL A 49 -0.47 -8.18 -9.92
CA VAL A 49 -0.99 -9.49 -10.31
C VAL A 49 -1.89 -10.08 -9.23
N SER A 50 -1.47 -10.03 -7.97
CA SER A 50 -2.23 -10.51 -6.82
C SER A 50 -3.57 -9.77 -6.67
N ILE A 51 -3.57 -8.44 -6.80
CA ILE A 51 -4.80 -7.64 -6.74
C ILE A 51 -5.77 -8.01 -7.87
N ILE A 52 -5.26 -8.20 -9.09
CA ILE A 52 -6.09 -8.62 -10.23
C ILE A 52 -6.70 -10.00 -9.97
N ASP A 53 -5.93 -10.94 -9.43
CA ASP A 53 -6.42 -12.28 -9.12
C ASP A 53 -7.48 -12.29 -8.00
N GLN A 54 -7.28 -11.47 -6.97
CA GLN A 54 -8.27 -11.24 -5.93
C GLN A 54 -9.58 -10.69 -6.52
N TYR A 55 -9.51 -9.73 -7.46
CA TYR A 55 -10.70 -9.21 -8.14
C TYR A 55 -11.39 -10.24 -9.03
N LYS A 56 -10.65 -11.12 -9.71
CA LYS A 56 -11.23 -12.23 -10.48
C LYS A 56 -11.97 -13.20 -9.56
N THR A 57 -11.34 -13.57 -8.45
CA THR A 57 -11.93 -14.47 -7.44
C THR A 57 -13.19 -13.87 -6.84
N LEU A 58 -13.14 -12.60 -6.45
CA LEU A 58 -14.29 -11.88 -5.92
C LEU A 58 -15.45 -11.83 -6.91
N ARG A 59 -15.17 -11.50 -8.18
CA ARG A 59 -16.17 -11.50 -9.26
C ARG A 59 -16.83 -12.88 -9.41
N GLY A 60 -16.04 -13.94 -9.43
CA GLY A 60 -16.53 -15.32 -9.54
C GLY A 60 -17.41 -15.71 -8.36
N TYR A 61 -16.96 -15.44 -7.13
CA TYR A 61 -17.70 -15.71 -5.91
C TYR A 61 -19.02 -14.93 -5.87
N TYR A 62 -19.00 -13.64 -6.20
CA TYR A 62 -20.18 -12.78 -6.19
C TYR A 62 -21.27 -13.28 -7.15
N VAL A 63 -20.89 -13.64 -8.39
CA VAL A 63 -21.84 -14.19 -9.37
C VAL A 63 -22.42 -15.52 -8.90
N LYS A 64 -21.57 -16.43 -8.39
CA LYS A 64 -22.00 -17.78 -7.99
C LYS A 64 -22.84 -17.78 -6.72
N SER A 65 -22.48 -16.98 -5.73
CA SER A 65 -23.04 -17.03 -4.37
C SER A 65 -24.11 -15.97 -4.12
N ILE A 66 -24.03 -14.81 -4.76
CA ILE A 66 -24.97 -13.69 -4.54
C ILE A 66 -25.96 -13.59 -5.69
N ILE A 67 -25.48 -13.37 -6.92
CA ILE A 67 -26.37 -13.18 -8.08
C ILE A 67 -27.26 -14.40 -8.32
N LYS A 68 -26.73 -15.61 -8.18
CA LYS A 68 -27.53 -16.84 -8.31
C LYS A 68 -28.67 -16.92 -7.29
N LYS A 69 -28.45 -16.47 -6.05
CA LYS A 69 -29.49 -16.46 -4.99
C LYS A 69 -30.53 -15.35 -5.24
N VAL A 70 -30.07 -14.17 -5.63
CA VAL A 70 -30.93 -13.02 -5.92
C VAL A 70 -31.88 -13.32 -7.08
N LYS A 71 -31.35 -13.91 -8.17
CA LYS A 71 -32.16 -14.31 -9.33
C LYS A 71 -33.06 -15.52 -9.05
N GLY A 72 -32.67 -16.40 -8.13
CA GLY A 72 -33.40 -17.63 -7.84
C GLY A 72 -34.56 -17.48 -6.84
N ASN A 73 -34.58 -16.41 -6.03
CA ASN A 73 -35.48 -16.31 -4.88
C ASN A 73 -36.51 -15.15 -4.96
N ASP A 74 -36.84 -14.63 -6.15
CA ASP A 74 -37.83 -13.54 -6.36
C ASP A 74 -37.78 -12.43 -5.30
N THR A 75 -36.56 -12.04 -4.95
CA THR A 75 -36.29 -11.11 -3.83
C THR A 75 -36.69 -9.66 -4.12
N GLY A 76 -37.20 -9.36 -5.31
CA GLY A 76 -37.46 -7.99 -5.80
C GLY A 76 -36.20 -7.20 -6.17
N LEU A 77 -35.00 -7.72 -5.84
CA LEU A 77 -33.73 -7.07 -6.09
C LEU A 77 -33.34 -7.17 -7.57
N LYS A 78 -32.97 -6.02 -8.17
CA LYS A 78 -32.61 -5.90 -9.58
C LYS A 78 -31.14 -5.58 -9.74
N ILE A 79 -30.49 -6.29 -10.66
CA ILE A 79 -29.09 -6.04 -10.97
C ILE A 79 -29.03 -4.89 -11.97
N SER A 80 -28.38 -3.79 -11.61
CA SER A 80 -28.32 -2.58 -12.45
C SER A 80 -26.98 -1.88 -12.31
N TYR A 81 -26.56 -1.19 -13.36
CA TYR A 81 -25.45 -0.24 -13.27
C TYR A 81 -25.81 0.94 -12.37
N ASP A 82 -27.04 1.43 -12.47
CA ASP A 82 -27.56 2.56 -11.68
C ASP A 82 -28.09 2.13 -10.30
N HIS A 83 -27.35 1.23 -9.65
CA HIS A 83 -27.67 0.70 -8.32
C HIS A 83 -27.62 1.76 -7.21
N LYS A 84 -27.02 2.94 -7.46
CA LYS A 84 -26.92 4.03 -6.47
C LYS A 84 -28.23 4.80 -6.32
N THR A 85 -29.03 4.90 -7.39
CA THR A 85 -30.32 5.62 -7.37
C THR A 85 -31.50 4.68 -7.13
N MET A 86 -31.35 3.40 -7.45
CA MET A 86 -32.37 2.38 -7.26
C MET A 86 -32.32 1.78 -5.84
N LYS A 87 -33.42 1.89 -5.09
CA LYS A 87 -33.55 1.32 -3.73
C LYS A 87 -33.28 -0.19 -3.68
N ASP A 88 -33.72 -0.93 -4.70
CA ASP A 88 -33.57 -2.38 -4.81
C ASP A 88 -32.48 -2.78 -5.83
N GLY A 89 -31.61 -1.84 -6.19
CA GLY A 89 -30.54 -2.00 -7.17
C GLY A 89 -29.29 -2.62 -6.56
N ILE A 90 -28.79 -3.69 -7.16
CA ILE A 90 -27.52 -4.31 -6.83
C ILE A 90 -26.52 -4.06 -7.96
N PRO A 91 -25.27 -3.63 -7.66
CA PRO A 91 -24.26 -3.36 -8.70
C PRO A 91 -23.90 -4.63 -9.47
N LEU A 92 -23.62 -4.48 -10.76
CA LEU A 92 -22.95 -5.52 -11.53
C LEU A 92 -21.52 -5.71 -10.98
N PRO A 93 -20.92 -6.89 -11.11
CA PRO A 93 -19.56 -7.13 -10.62
C PRO A 93 -18.50 -6.16 -11.20
N ALA A 94 -18.70 -5.72 -12.45
CA ALA A 94 -17.83 -4.72 -13.08
C ALA A 94 -18.01 -3.33 -12.47
N THR A 95 -19.27 -2.93 -12.22
CA THR A 95 -19.58 -1.65 -11.55
C THR A 95 -19.06 -1.65 -10.12
N LEU A 96 -19.20 -2.75 -9.38
CA LEU A 96 -18.67 -2.91 -8.03
C LEU A 96 -17.15 -2.65 -7.98
N ILE A 97 -16.38 -3.26 -8.90
CA ILE A 97 -14.92 -3.06 -8.95
C ILE A 97 -14.61 -1.59 -9.29
N HIS A 98 -15.35 -0.98 -10.21
CA HIS A 98 -15.20 0.43 -10.57
C HIS A 98 -15.47 1.36 -9.38
N ASP A 99 -16.57 1.15 -8.65
CA ASP A 99 -16.93 1.95 -7.47
C ASP A 99 -15.91 1.81 -6.35
N MET A 100 -15.40 0.58 -6.11
CA MET A 100 -14.33 0.34 -5.14
C MET A 100 -13.04 1.06 -5.51
N SER A 101 -12.69 1.07 -6.81
CA SER A 101 -11.54 1.80 -7.32
C SER A 101 -11.70 3.31 -7.13
N GLU A 102 -12.88 3.85 -7.46
CA GLU A 102 -13.21 5.26 -7.30
C GLU A 102 -13.17 5.68 -5.81
N LEU A 103 -13.71 4.84 -4.92
CA LEU A 103 -13.67 5.08 -3.48
C LEU A 103 -12.25 5.09 -2.94
N ARG A 104 -11.41 4.13 -3.34
CA ARG A 104 -10.00 4.10 -2.95
C ARG A 104 -9.27 5.37 -3.38
N TRP A 105 -9.48 5.80 -4.63
CA TRP A 105 -8.91 7.05 -5.15
C TRP A 105 -9.38 8.27 -4.34
N ARG A 106 -10.68 8.35 -4.06
CA ARG A 106 -11.27 9.43 -3.28
C ARG A 106 -10.72 9.49 -1.86
N THR A 107 -10.51 8.35 -1.20
CA THR A 107 -9.97 8.33 0.17
C THR A 107 -8.51 8.79 0.20
N HIS A 108 -7.70 8.38 -0.78
CA HIS A 108 -6.29 8.77 -0.85
C HIS A 108 -6.10 10.28 -1.13
N LEU A 109 -7.01 10.92 -1.87
CA LEU A 109 -6.95 12.36 -2.15
C LEU A 109 -7.56 13.26 -1.07
N ARG A 110 -8.20 12.70 -0.03
CA ARG A 110 -8.97 13.47 0.97
C ARG A 110 -8.22 13.80 2.27
N GLU A 111 -6.95 13.41 2.38
CA GLU A 111 -6.23 13.44 3.65
C GLU A 111 -5.68 14.81 4.15
N PRO A 112 -5.65 15.94 3.40
CA PRO A 112 -5.30 17.22 4.04
C PRO A 112 -6.48 17.96 4.71
N CYS A 113 -7.75 17.73 4.31
CA CYS A 113 -8.87 18.58 4.77
C CYS A 113 -9.79 17.97 5.86
N LEU A 114 -9.65 16.69 6.21
CA LEU A 114 -10.49 16.06 7.26
C LEU A 114 -9.81 15.97 8.63
N ARG A 115 -8.55 16.41 8.75
CA ARG A 115 -7.82 16.46 10.01
C ARG A 115 -8.23 17.63 10.92
N GLU A 116 -8.96 18.63 10.41
CA GLU A 116 -9.45 19.78 11.19
C GLU A 116 -10.93 19.69 11.60
N ARG A 117 -11.58 18.53 11.44
CA ARG A 117 -13.00 18.38 11.82
C ARG A 117 -13.30 17.21 12.76
N ILE A 118 -12.36 16.91 13.66
CA ILE A 118 -12.57 16.08 14.85
C ILE A 118 -11.98 16.80 16.06
#